data_AF-A0A1Q6QL62-F1
#
_entry.id   AF-A0A1Q6QL62-F1
#
_cell.length_a   1.000
_cell.length_b   1.000
_cell.length_c   1.000
_cell.angle_alpha   90.00
_cell.angle_beta   90.00
_cell.angle_gamma   90.00
#
_symmetry.space_group_name_H-M   'P 1'
#
loop_
_entity.id
_entity.type
_entity.pdbx_description
1 polymer ?
#
loop_
_entity_poly.entity_id
_entity_poly.type
_entity_poly.pdbx_seq_one_letter_code
_entity_poly.pdbx_strand_id
1 'polypeptide(L)'
;MEIGKSDIVLSVAGRDQGKLFYVMETDGAYVLVANGRERRLECPKRKKLKHVRKVPRTESRIARKIASGEKVLNSELRRDLAAFSQEINSQNQGRF
;
A
#
# COMPACT_ATOMS: atom_id res chain seq x y z
N MET A 1 2.05 -11.92 -10.67
CA MET A 1 1.36 -11.89 -9.38
C MET A 1 0.28 -10.84 -9.47
N GLU A 2 -0.97 -11.20 -9.19
CA GLU A 2 -2.11 -10.28 -9.28
C GLU A 2 -2.12 -9.29 -8.11
N ILE A 3 -2.56 -8.04 -8.37
CA ILE A 3 -2.75 -7.00 -7.35
C ILE A 3 -4.20 -7.05 -6.91
N GLY A 4 -4.41 -7.30 -5.62
CA GLY A 4 -5.71 -7.39 -4.97
C GLY A 4 -5.88 -6.36 -3.85
N LYS A 5 -7.09 -6.33 -3.28
CA LYS A 5 -7.39 -5.60 -2.05
C LYS A 5 -6.46 -6.06 -0.92
N SER A 6 -6.15 -5.14 0.00
CA SER A 6 -5.18 -5.27 1.10
C SER A 6 -3.70 -5.41 0.74
N ASP A 7 -3.37 -5.55 -0.55
CA ASP A 7 -1.96 -5.56 -0.98
C ASP A 7 -1.27 -4.20 -0.73
N ILE A 8 0.05 -4.26 -0.59
CA ILE A 8 0.91 -3.07 -0.63
C ILE A 8 1.50 -2.93 -2.02
N VAL A 9 1.42 -1.71 -2.53
CA VAL A 9 1.97 -1.35 -3.83
C VAL A 9 2.90 -0.15 -3.73
N LEU A 10 3.98 -0.22 -4.49
CA LEU A 10 4.84 0.92 -4.78
C LEU A 10 4.29 1.64 -6.00
N SER A 11 4.09 2.95 -5.87
CA SER A 11 3.80 3.81 -6.99
C SER A 11 5.07 4.02 -7.84
N VAL A 12 5.06 3.58 -9.09
CA VAL A 12 6.23 3.66 -9.98
C VAL A 12 6.20 4.84 -10.95
N ALA A 13 5.08 5.55 -11.04
CA ALA A 13 4.93 6.70 -11.94
C ALA A 13 3.95 7.78 -11.41
N GLY A 14 4.14 9.02 -11.88
CA GLY A 14 3.30 10.18 -11.63
C GLY A 14 3.55 10.86 -10.27
N ARG A 15 2.62 11.72 -9.84
CA ARG A 15 2.77 12.58 -8.62
C ARG A 15 3.17 11.84 -7.33
N ASP A 16 2.81 10.57 -7.22
CA ASP A 16 3.05 9.78 -6.01
C ASP A 16 4.20 8.78 -6.19
N GLN A 17 5.03 8.92 -7.23
CA GLN A 17 6.14 8.01 -7.52
C GLN A 17 7.06 7.86 -6.30
N GLY A 18 7.52 6.63 -6.05
CA GLY A 18 8.40 6.27 -4.94
C GLY A 18 7.69 6.00 -3.61
N LYS A 19 6.37 6.17 -3.54
CA LYS A 19 5.61 6.01 -2.28
C LYS A 19 4.84 4.70 -2.22
N LEU A 20 4.72 4.17 -1.00
CA LEU A 20 3.95 2.96 -0.70
C LEU A 20 2.50 3.31 -0.36
N PHE A 21 1.60 2.44 -0.80
CA PHE A 21 0.18 2.53 -0.52
C PHE A 21 -0.41 1.14 -0.27
N TYR A 22 -1.50 1.11 0.50
CA TYR A 22 -2.42 -0.02 0.51
C TYR A 22 -3.41 0.10 -0.64
N VAL A 23 -3.76 -1.05 -1.24
CA VAL A 23 -4.88 -1.19 -2.16
C VAL A 23 -6.15 -1.36 -1.35
N MET A 24 -7.05 -0.40 -1.47
CA MET A 24 -8.35 -0.40 -0.80
C MET A 24 -9.38 -1.18 -1.61
N GLU A 25 -9.34 -1.04 -2.94
CA GLU A 25 -10.23 -1.74 -3.87
C GLU A 25 -9.55 -1.92 -5.22
N THR A 26 -10.04 -2.88 -5.99
CA THR A 26 -9.62 -3.16 -7.37
C THR A 26 -10.81 -2.96 -8.31
N ASP A 27 -10.59 -2.29 -9.43
CA ASP A 27 -11.61 -1.97 -10.45
C ASP A 27 -11.00 -2.14 -11.84
N GLY A 28 -11.04 -3.37 -12.37
CA GLY A 28 -10.51 -3.72 -13.70
C GLY A 28 -9.05 -3.26 -13.89
N ALA A 29 -8.84 -2.23 -14.71
CA ALA A 29 -7.52 -1.66 -15.00
C ALA A 29 -7.00 -0.66 -13.93
N TYR A 30 -7.77 -0.43 -12.87
CA TYR A 30 -7.52 0.57 -11.84
C TYR A 30 -7.52 -0.04 -10.44
N VAL A 31 -6.86 0.68 -9.53
CA VAL A 31 -6.86 0.41 -8.09
C VAL A 31 -7.12 1.69 -7.33
N LEU A 32 -7.83 1.58 -6.22
CA LEU A 32 -7.94 2.65 -5.23
C LEU A 32 -6.83 2.47 -4.20
N VAL A 33 -5.99 3.49 -4.04
CA VAL A 33 -4.83 3.43 -3.14
C VAL A 33 -4.86 4.51 -2.08
N ALA A 34 -4.47 4.16 -0.85
CA ALA A 34 -4.36 5.10 0.26
C ALA A 34 -3.18 4.75 1.19
N ASN A 35 -2.62 5.79 1.81
CA ASN A 35 -1.51 5.68 2.77
C ASN A 35 -1.77 6.43 4.08
N GLY A 36 -2.96 7.03 4.21
CA GLY A 36 -3.38 7.75 5.40
C GLY A 36 -2.73 9.12 5.61
N ARG A 37 -1.92 9.63 4.67
CA ARG A 37 -1.30 10.97 4.75
C ARG A 37 -1.84 11.88 3.65
N GLU A 38 -1.23 11.83 2.46
CA GLU A 38 -1.67 12.61 1.31
C GLU A 38 -2.80 11.94 0.54
N ARG A 39 -2.96 10.61 0.67
CA ARG A 39 -4.12 9.84 0.18
C ARG A 39 -4.77 9.16 1.37
N ARG A 40 -5.80 9.82 1.92
CA ARG A 40 -6.55 9.32 3.07
C ARG A 40 -7.58 8.27 2.64
N LEU A 41 -8.07 7.49 3.59
CA LEU A 41 -9.11 6.47 3.36
C LEU A 41 -10.40 7.06 2.80
N GLU A 42 -10.75 8.29 3.19
CA GLU A 42 -11.95 8.99 2.75
C GLU A 42 -11.79 9.57 1.34
N CYS A 43 -10.56 9.81 0.92
CA CYS A 43 -10.22 10.32 -0.41
C CYS A 43 -9.10 9.46 -1.05
N PRO A 44 -9.36 8.18 -1.31
CA PRO A 44 -8.38 7.29 -1.90
C PRO A 44 -8.11 7.71 -3.35
N LYS A 45 -6.89 7.46 -3.82
CA LYS A 45 -6.54 7.80 -5.20
C LYS A 45 -6.86 6.66 -6.14
N ARG A 46 -7.60 6.96 -7.20
CA ARG A 46 -7.72 6.06 -8.35
C ARG A 46 -6.43 6.08 -9.17
N LYS A 47 -5.81 4.93 -9.37
CA LYS A 47 -4.53 4.78 -10.07
C LYS A 47 -4.58 3.60 -11.04
N LYS A 48 -4.00 3.77 -12.23
CA LYS A 48 -3.90 2.68 -13.23
C LYS A 48 -2.94 1.60 -12.74
N LEU A 49 -3.29 0.32 -12.95
CA LEU A 49 -2.47 -0.83 -12.57
C LEU A 49 -1.04 -0.75 -13.12
N LYS A 50 -0.86 -0.30 -14.37
CA LYS A 50 0.47 -0.13 -14.99
C LYS A 50 1.41 0.87 -14.28
N HIS A 51 0.89 1.69 -13.35
CA HIS A 51 1.67 2.66 -12.59
C HIS A 51 1.95 2.23 -11.15
N VAL A 52 1.62 0.99 -10.79
CA VAL A 52 1.90 0.40 -9.48
C VAL A 52 2.64 -0.92 -9.63
N ARG A 53 3.45 -1.25 -8.63
CA ARG A 53 4.13 -2.55 -8.52
C ARG A 53 3.82 -3.15 -7.16
N LYS A 54 3.33 -4.39 -7.15
CA LYS A 54 3.12 -5.14 -5.90
C LYS A 54 4.43 -5.29 -5.14
N VAL A 55 4.39 -5.05 -3.84
CA VAL A 55 5.53 -5.28 -2.95
C VAL A 55 5.19 -6.50 -2.10
N PRO A 56 5.98 -7.59 -2.19
CA PRO A 56 5.78 -8.76 -1.36
C PRO A 56 5.89 -8.39 0.12
N ARG A 57 4.93 -8.85 0.93
CA ARG A 57 4.93 -8.69 2.37
C ARG A 57 4.21 -9.85 3.03
N THR A 58 4.69 -10.26 4.20
CA THR A 58 3.94 -11.14 5.11
C THR A 58 2.67 -10.45 5.61
N GLU A 59 1.58 -11.20 5.74
CA GLU A 59 0.28 -10.69 6.19
C GLU A 59 0.40 -9.81 7.45
N SER A 60 -0.08 -8.57 7.40
CA SER A 60 -0.10 -7.65 8.55
C SER A 60 -1.50 -7.56 9.17
N ARG A 61 -1.59 -7.12 10.42
CA ARG A 61 -2.90 -6.87 11.06
C ARG A 61 -3.75 -5.89 10.23
N ILE A 62 -3.12 -4.87 9.64
CA ILE A 62 -3.81 -3.86 8.83
C ILE A 62 -4.30 -4.47 7.51
N ALA A 63 -3.50 -5.31 6.86
CA ALA A 63 -3.92 -6.03 5.67
C ALA A 63 -5.16 -6.89 5.94
N ARG A 64 -5.18 -7.63 7.07
CA ARG A 64 -6.35 -8.43 7.49
C ARG A 64 -7.59 -7.57 7.71
N LYS A 65 -7.47 -6.43 8.39
CA LYS A 65 -8.59 -5.51 8.61
C LYS A 65 -9.18 -5.02 7.29
N ILE A 66 -8.33 -4.62 6.34
CA ILE A 66 -8.77 -4.17 5.01
C ILE A 66 -9.47 -5.32 4.29
N ALA A 67 -8.91 -6.52 4.32
CA ALA A 67 -9.47 -7.70 3.67
C ALA A 67 -10.84 -8.10 4.26
N SER A 68 -11.00 -8.00 5.59
CA SER A 68 -12.26 -8.31 6.28
C SER A 68 -13.30 -7.19 6.26
N GLY A 69 -12.94 -6.01 5.74
CA GLY A 69 -13.79 -4.82 5.77
C GLY A 69 -13.92 -4.17 7.16
N GLU A 70 -13.06 -4.54 8.12
CA GLU A 70 -12.99 -3.86 9.41
C GLU A 70 -12.53 -2.40 9.20
N LYS A 71 -13.06 -1.50 10.04
CA LYS A 71 -12.64 -0.10 10.02
C LYS A 71 -11.15 0.03 10.32
N VAL A 72 -10.43 0.67 9.39
CA VAL A 72 -9.03 1.08 9.53
C VAL A 72 -8.96 2.59 9.67
N LEU A 73 -7.99 3.08 10.45
CA LEU A 73 -7.72 4.50 10.61
C LEU A 73 -6.55 4.95 9.73
N ASN A 74 -6.58 6.21 9.29
CA ASN A 74 -5.47 6.83 8.56
C ASN A 74 -4.13 6.75 9.33
N SER A 75 -4.17 6.85 10.66
CA SER A 75 -2.97 6.72 11.51
C SER A 75 -2.42 5.29 11.56
N GLU A 76 -3.27 4.26 11.48
CA GLU A 76 -2.85 2.87 11.43
C GLU A 76 -2.11 2.57 10.12
N LEU A 77 -2.65 3.03 8.98
CA LEU A 77 -1.99 2.93 7.67
C LEU A 77 -0.60 3.57 7.68
N ARG A 78 -0.49 4.80 8.20
CA ARG A 78 0.79 5.51 8.25
C ARG A 78 1.83 4.76 9.07
N ARG A 79 1.45 4.27 10.25
CA ARG A 79 2.38 3.54 11.15
C ARG A 79 2.84 2.23 10.52
N ASP A 80 1.90 1.47 9.96
CA ASP A 80 2.19 0.16 9.41
C ASP A 80 3.02 0.25 8.11
N LEU A 81 2.73 1.20 7.23
CA LEU A 81 3.56 1.47 6.04
C LEU A 81 4.96 2.00 6.41
N ALA A 82 5.07 2.82 7.48
CA ALA A 82 6.37 3.30 7.95
C ALA A 82 7.22 2.16 8.53
N ALA A 83 6.63 1.29 9.35
CA ALA A 83 7.31 0.11 9.88
C ALA A 83 7.78 -0.82 8.74
N PHE A 84 6.91 -1.07 7.75
CA PHE A 84 7.27 -1.89 6.60
C PHE A 84 8.39 -1.27 5.75
N SER A 85 8.38 0.05 5.55
CA SER A 85 9.46 0.72 4.83
C SER A 85 10.80 0.62 5.56
N GLN A 86 10.81 0.63 6.90
CA GLN A 86 12.02 0.43 7.69
C GLN A 86 12.54 -1.00 7.58
N GLU A 87 11.65 -1.99 7.59
CA GLU A 87 11.99 -3.41 7.39
C GLU A 87 12.62 -3.68 6.01
N ILE A 88 12.08 -3.09 4.93
CA ILE A 88 12.69 -3.19 3.60
C ILE A 88 14.10 -2.59 3.59
N ASN A 89 14.28 -1.45 4.26
CA ASN A 89 15.58 -0.77 4.29
C ASN A 89 16.62 -1.56 5.07
N SER A 90 16.25 -2.17 6.21
CA SER A 90 17.18 -2.98 7.00
C SER A 90 17.58 -4.28 6.30
N GLN A 91 16.65 -4.94 5.60
CA GLN A 91 16.94 -6.15 4.81
C GLN A 91 17.91 -5.86 3.65
N ASN A 92 17.84 -4.68 3.04
CA ASN A 92 18.75 -4.28 1.97
C ASN A 92 20.15 -3.87 2.45
N GLN A 93 20.32 -3.54 3.74
CA GLN A 93 21.60 -3.13 4.32
C GLN A 93 22.47 -4.30 4.83
N GLY A 94 21.98 -5.54 4.75
CA GLY A 94 22.68 -6.75 5.22
C GLY A 94 23.47 -7.54 4.17
N ARG A 95 23.65 -7.02 2.94
CA ARG A 95 24.49 -7.64 1.91
C ARG A 95 25.87 -6.96 1.88
N PHE A 96 26.81 -7.52 2.64
CA PHE A 96 28.25 -7.39 2.41
C PHE A 96 28.82 -8.79 2.20
#